data_AF-A0A2V7TVV6-F1
#
_entry.id   AF-A0A2V7TVV6-F1
#
_cell.length_a   1.000
_cell.length_b   1.000
_cell.length_c   1.000
_cell.angle_alpha   90.00
_cell.angle_beta   90.00
_cell.angle_gamma   90.00
#
_symmetry.space_group_name_H-M   'P 1'
#
loop_
_entity.id
_entity.type
_entity.pdbx_description
1 polymer ?
#
loop_
_entity_poly.entity_id
_entity_poly.type
_entity_poly.pdbx_seq_one_letter_code
_entity_poly.pdbx_strand_id
1 'polypeptide(L)'
;MSITDFVGRVGTRIAHLPTHTKVMLTFATCVLLVELAFRRFGPKSRAYARWTKGIEAVGAVWTAILLSVVYLVSVGPVSLFMKLTRKDLLDRAKGNEPTFWKSHEANPLGVMAAARHQF
;
A
#
# COMPACT_ATOMS: atom_id res chain seq x y z
N MET A 1 -31.73 28.76 -5.61
CA MET A 1 -31.17 27.95 -6.70
C MET A 1 -32.09 26.76 -6.90
N SER A 2 -32.75 26.63 -8.05
CA SER A 2 -33.73 25.57 -8.28
C SER A 2 -33.03 24.21 -8.42
N ILE A 3 -33.67 23.14 -7.93
CA ILE A 3 -33.19 21.75 -8.08
C ILE A 3 -32.98 21.44 -9.56
N THR A 4 -33.86 21.95 -10.44
CA THR A 4 -33.79 21.76 -11.89
C THR A 4 -32.52 22.37 -12.49
N ASP A 5 -32.10 23.56 -12.02
CA ASP A 5 -30.89 24.23 -12.49
C ASP A 5 -29.63 23.49 -12.03
N PHE A 6 -29.66 22.94 -10.82
CA PHE A 6 -28.56 22.13 -10.29
C PHE A 6 -28.41 20.83 -11.08
N VAL A 7 -29.51 20.11 -11.32
CA VAL A 7 -29.53 18.86 -12.10
C VAL A 7 -29.07 19.10 -13.54
N GLY A 8 -29.53 20.18 -14.19
CA GLY A 8 -29.08 20.53 -15.54
C GLY A 8 -27.58 20.85 -15.62
N ARG A 9 -27.06 21.57 -14.62
CA ARG A 9 -25.62 21.94 -14.57
C ARG A 9 -24.72 20.74 -14.27
N VAL A 10 -25.18 19.79 -13.46
CA VAL A 10 -24.47 18.54 -13.18
C VAL A 10 -24.54 17.62 -14.40
N GLY A 11 -25.69 17.49 -15.04
CA GLY A 11 -25.89 16.67 -16.23
C GLY A 11 -25.01 17.10 -17.40
N THR A 12 -24.92 18.41 -17.66
CA THR A 12 -24.03 18.96 -18.70
C THR A 12 -22.55 18.70 -18.40
N ARG A 13 -22.11 18.86 -17.15
CA ARG A 13 -20.73 18.52 -16.75
C ARG A 13 -20.41 17.04 -16.93
N ILE A 14 -21.34 16.15 -16.60
CA ILE A 14 -21.17 14.70 -16.80
C ILE A 14 -21.16 14.36 -18.29
N ALA A 15 -21.97 15.03 -19.10
CA ALA A 15 -22.03 14.81 -20.54
C ALA A 15 -20.71 15.14 -21.26
N HIS A 16 -19.93 16.10 -20.75
CA HIS A 16 -18.62 16.45 -21.31
C HIS A 16 -17.46 15.56 -20.82
N LEU A 17 -17.71 14.63 -19.89
CA LEU A 17 -16.64 13.74 -19.42
C LEU A 17 -16.21 12.74 -20.50
N PRO A 18 -14.91 12.35 -20.50
CA PRO A 18 -14.42 11.24 -21.29
C PRO A 18 -15.24 9.96 -21.06
N THR A 19 -15.38 9.13 -22.10
CA THR A 19 -16.20 7.91 -22.06
C THR A 19 -15.76 6.95 -20.95
N HIS A 20 -14.45 6.83 -20.70
CA HIS A 20 -13.92 6.00 -19.61
C HIS A 20 -14.37 6.47 -18.22
N THR A 21 -14.41 7.79 -17.99
CA THR A 21 -14.85 8.36 -16.72
C THR A 21 -16.35 8.13 -16.50
N LYS A 22 -17.16 8.24 -17.57
CA LYS A 22 -18.59 7.93 -17.51
C LYS A 22 -18.82 6.48 -17.13
N VAL A 23 -18.13 5.54 -17.77
CA VAL A 23 -18.23 4.10 -17.45
C VAL A 23 -17.84 3.83 -16.00
N MET A 24 -16.74 4.41 -15.52
CA MET A 24 -16.32 4.28 -14.11
C MET A 24 -17.36 4.84 -13.14
N LEU A 25 -17.90 6.02 -13.43
CA LEU A 25 -18.91 6.67 -12.59
C LEU A 25 -20.20 5.85 -12.54
N THR A 26 -20.67 5.34 -13.68
CA THR A 26 -21.84 4.47 -13.75
C THR A 26 -21.62 3.19 -12.94
N PHE A 27 -20.46 2.55 -13.11
CA PHE A 27 -20.12 1.35 -12.34
C PHE A 27 -20.09 1.62 -10.83
N ALA A 28 -19.41 2.70 -10.40
CA ALA A 28 -19.35 3.10 -9.00
C ALA A 28 -20.75 3.39 -8.42
N THR A 29 -21.61 4.05 -9.20
CA THR A 29 -22.99 4.35 -8.80
C THR A 29 -23.81 3.06 -8.66
N CYS A 30 -23.68 2.12 -9.61
CA CYS A 30 -24.35 0.82 -9.53
C CYS A 30 -23.92 0.03 -8.28
N VAL A 31 -22.61 -0.05 -8.02
CA VAL A 31 -22.08 -0.71 -6.81
C VAL A 31 -22.65 -0.08 -5.55
N LEU A 32 -22.70 1.25 -5.48
CA LEU A 32 -23.27 1.98 -4.35
C LEU A 32 -24.76 1.70 -4.17
N LEU A 33 -25.54 1.69 -5.24
CA LEU A 33 -26.97 1.40 -5.18
C LEU A 33 -27.25 -0.05 -4.73
N VAL A 34 -26.46 -1.00 -5.23
CA VAL A 34 -26.54 -2.41 -4.83
C VAL A 34 -26.21 -2.57 -3.34
N GLU A 35 -25.14 -1.92 -2.87
CA GLU A 35 -24.77 -1.88 -1.45
C GLU A 35 -25.90 -1.30 -0.59
N LEU A 36 -26.48 -0.17 -1.01
CA LEU A 36 -27.56 0.50 -0.29
C LEU A 36 -28.83 -0.35 -0.23
N ALA A 37 -29.16 -1.03 -1.33
CA ALA A 37 -30.27 -1.96 -1.41
C ALA A 37 -30.06 -3.15 -0.46
N PHE A 38 -28.89 -3.79 -0.47
CA PHE A 38 -28.62 -4.90 0.45
C PHE A 38 -28.64 -4.47 1.92
N ARG A 39 -28.11 -3.29 2.24
CA ARG A 39 -28.17 -2.71 3.59
C ARG A 39 -29.60 -2.45 4.06
N ARG A 40 -30.47 -1.97 3.17
CA ARG A 40 -31.86 -1.63 3.50
C ARG A 40 -32.78 -2.86 3.58
N PHE A 41 -32.64 -3.81 2.67
CA PHE A 41 -33.60 -4.90 2.51
C PHE A 41 -33.20 -6.21 3.20
N GLY A 42 -31.94 -6.41 3.58
CA GLY A 42 -31.54 -7.68 4.16
C GLY A 42 -30.10 -7.71 4.67
N PRO A 43 -29.75 -6.92 5.71
CA PRO A 43 -28.39 -6.84 6.24
C PRO A 43 -27.90 -8.18 6.82
N LYS A 44 -28.81 -9.09 7.20
CA LYS A 44 -28.49 -10.44 7.70
C LYS A 44 -28.51 -11.54 6.62
N SER A 45 -28.71 -11.16 5.35
CA SER A 45 -28.81 -12.14 4.25
C SER A 45 -27.43 -12.74 3.91
N ARG A 46 -27.41 -14.03 3.57
CA ARG A 46 -26.20 -14.72 3.08
C ARG A 46 -25.68 -14.11 1.76
N ALA A 47 -26.56 -13.50 0.97
CA ALA A 47 -26.22 -12.81 -0.26
C ALA A 47 -25.39 -11.54 0.02
N TYR A 48 -25.80 -10.72 0.99
CA TYR A 48 -25.03 -9.54 1.42
C TYR A 48 -23.65 -9.93 1.96
N ALA A 49 -23.57 -10.97 2.80
CA ALA A 49 -22.28 -11.45 3.30
C ALA A 49 -21.32 -11.90 2.18
N ARG A 50 -21.83 -12.55 1.13
CA ARG A 50 -21.02 -12.93 -0.06
C ARG A 50 -20.63 -11.71 -0.89
N TRP A 51 -21.55 -10.77 -1.08
CA TRP A 51 -21.30 -9.51 -1.78
C TRP A 51 -20.17 -8.71 -1.10
N THR A 52 -20.26 -8.51 0.22
CA THR A 52 -19.23 -7.80 0.99
C THR A 52 -17.88 -8.51 0.91
N LYS A 53 -17.84 -9.85 1.06
CA LYS A 53 -16.60 -10.63 0.90
C LYS A 53 -15.97 -10.48 -0.49
N GLY A 54 -16.79 -10.40 -1.53
CA GLY A 54 -16.30 -10.15 -2.89
C GLY A 54 -15.61 -8.79 -3.03
N ILE A 55 -16.24 -7.73 -2.51
CA ILE A 55 -15.66 -6.38 -2.50
C ILE A 55 -14.38 -6.34 -1.65
N GLU A 56 -14.39 -7.00 -0.49
CA GLU A 56 -13.23 -7.09 0.40
C GLU A 56 -12.05 -7.77 -0.29
N ALA A 57 -12.28 -8.87 -1.01
CA ALA A 57 -11.23 -9.56 -1.77
C ALA A 57 -10.63 -8.66 -2.85
N VAL A 58 -11.45 -7.91 -3.59
CA VAL A 58 -10.97 -6.93 -4.58
C VAL A 58 -10.14 -5.84 -3.90
N GLY A 59 -10.62 -5.33 -2.76
CA GLY A 59 -9.90 -4.35 -1.96
C GLY A 59 -8.55 -4.87 -1.46
N ALA A 60 -8.49 -6.12 -0.99
CA ALA A 60 -7.25 -6.75 -0.52
C ALA A 60 -6.22 -6.89 -1.65
N VAL A 61 -6.64 -7.31 -2.84
CA VAL A 61 -5.75 -7.41 -4.01
C VAL A 61 -5.18 -6.05 -4.38
N TRP A 62 -6.03 -5.02 -4.50
CA TRP A 62 -5.56 -3.66 -4.84
C TRP A 62 -4.67 -3.07 -3.75
N THR A 63 -4.99 -3.30 -2.48
CA THR A 63 -4.16 -2.87 -1.35
C THR A 63 -2.78 -3.53 -1.40
N ALA A 64 -2.71 -4.83 -1.69
CA ALA A 64 -1.45 -5.54 -1.84
C ALA A 64 -0.61 -4.98 -3.00
N ILE A 65 -1.23 -4.68 -4.13
CA ILE A 65 -0.56 -4.06 -5.29
C ILE A 65 0.00 -2.68 -4.91
N LEU A 66 -0.83 -1.82 -4.30
CA LEU A 66 -0.42 -0.47 -3.89
C LEU A 66 0.73 -0.52 -2.88
N LEU A 67 0.62 -1.37 -1.84
CA LEU A 67 1.67 -1.54 -0.85
C LEU A 67 2.96 -2.05 -1.50
N SER A 68 2.87 -2.97 -2.47
CA SER A 68 4.03 -3.50 -3.19
C SER A 68 4.73 -2.42 -4.02
N VAL A 69 3.97 -1.57 -4.72
CA VAL A 69 4.51 -0.43 -5.49
C VAL A 69 5.16 0.58 -4.55
N VAL A 70 4.48 0.96 -3.46
CA VAL A 70 5.03 1.91 -2.46
C VAL A 70 6.30 1.36 -1.84
N TYR A 71 6.32 0.07 -1.49
CA TYR A 71 7.49 -0.61 -0.96
C TYR A 71 8.65 -0.54 -1.95
N LEU A 72 8.41 -0.88 -3.23
CA LEU A 72 9.45 -0.86 -4.25
C LEU A 72 9.98 0.56 -4.49
N VAL A 73 9.11 1.57 -4.52
CA VAL A 73 9.51 2.97 -4.71
C VAL A 73 10.25 3.53 -3.49
N SER A 74 9.91 3.09 -2.28
CA SER A 74 10.56 3.57 -1.05
C SER A 74 11.87 2.85 -0.77
N VAL A 75 11.87 1.51 -0.84
CA VAL A 75 13.02 0.66 -0.50
C VAL A 75 13.96 0.50 -1.68
N GLY A 76 13.47 0.53 -2.92
CA GLY A 76 14.28 0.36 -4.13
C GLY A 76 15.42 1.39 -4.25
N PRO A 77 15.15 2.70 -4.16
CA PRO A 77 16.19 3.73 -4.21
C PRO A 77 17.19 3.61 -3.05
N VAL A 78 16.72 3.32 -1.83
CA VAL A 78 17.60 3.10 -0.68
C VAL A 78 18.51 1.90 -0.90
N SER A 79 17.95 0.78 -1.37
CA SER A 79 18.71 -0.43 -1.70
C SER A 79 19.71 -0.19 -2.83
N LEU A 80 19.35 0.59 -3.85
CA LEU A 80 20.25 0.96 -4.95
C LEU A 80 21.39 1.86 -4.45
N PHE A 81 21.07 2.84 -3.61
CA PHE A 81 22.05 3.74 -3.00
C PHE A 81 23.04 2.98 -2.10
N MET A 82 22.55 2.05 -1.27
CA MET A 82 23.40 1.18 -0.44
C MET A 82 24.33 0.31 -1.29
N LYS A 83 23.82 -0.24 -2.41
CA LYS A 83 24.62 -1.02 -3.36
C LYS A 83 25.71 -0.17 -4.04
N LEU A 84 25.39 1.06 -4.44
CA LEU A 84 26.34 1.99 -5.05
C LEU A 84 27.42 2.46 -4.07
N THR A 85 27.04 2.71 -2.82
CA THR A 85 27.96 3.18 -1.77
C THR A 85 28.75 2.04 -1.10
N ARG A 86 28.50 0.77 -1.47
CA ARG A 86 29.01 -0.45 -0.81
C ARG A 86 28.81 -0.49 0.70
N LYS A 87 27.92 0.34 1.26
CA LYS A 87 27.53 0.30 2.67
C LYS A 87 26.36 -0.66 2.80
N ASP A 88 26.68 -1.95 2.86
CA ASP A 88 25.71 -2.99 3.16
C ASP A 88 25.40 -3.00 4.67
N LEU A 89 24.49 -2.14 5.13
CA LEU A 89 24.05 -2.12 6.53
C LEU A 89 23.22 -3.35 6.91
N LEU A 90 22.78 -4.14 5.93
CA LEU A 90 21.91 -5.29 6.13
C LEU A 90 22.66 -6.62 6.02
N ASP A 91 24.00 -6.59 5.87
CA ASP A 91 24.86 -7.78 5.74
C ASP A 91 24.30 -8.83 4.77
N ARG A 92 23.60 -8.40 3.70
CA ARG A 92 22.95 -9.31 2.76
C ARG A 92 23.96 -10.13 1.96
N ALA A 93 25.18 -9.63 1.83
CA ALA A 93 26.29 -10.32 1.18
C ALA A 93 27.04 -11.28 2.12
N LYS A 94 26.90 -11.15 3.44
CA LYS A 94 27.39 -12.18 4.37
C LYS A 94 26.36 -13.32 4.31
N GLY A 95 26.83 -14.50 3.92
CA GLY A 95 25.98 -15.69 3.85
C GLY A 95 25.33 -16.03 5.19
N ASN A 96 24.63 -17.16 5.24
CA ASN A 96 23.93 -17.62 6.42
C ASN A 96 24.94 -18.02 7.53
N GLU A 97 25.43 -17.05 8.29
CA GLU A 97 26.28 -17.30 9.44
C GLU A 97 25.45 -18.05 10.51
N PRO A 98 25.95 -19.15 11.08
CA PRO A 98 25.18 -20.02 11.97
C PRO A 98 24.81 -19.37 13.31
N THR A 99 25.29 -18.16 13.60
CA THR A 99 25.02 -17.44 14.84
C THR A 99 24.74 -15.96 14.59
N PHE A 100 23.67 -15.43 15.20
CA PHE A 100 23.31 -14.00 15.20
C PHE A 100 24.39 -13.11 15.85
N TRP A 101 25.28 -13.70 16.65
CA TRP A 101 26.38 -13.03 17.32
C TRP A 101 27.49 -12.68 16.32
N LYS A 102 27.60 -11.40 15.98
CA LYS A 102 28.73 -10.89 15.20
C LYS A 102 29.99 -10.91 16.06
N SER A 103 31.11 -11.32 15.49
CA SER A 103 32.42 -11.08 16.10
C SER A 103 32.58 -9.57 16.33
N HIS A 104 33.05 -9.21 17.52
CA HIS A 104 33.31 -7.82 17.85
C HIS A 104 34.30 -7.25 16.83
N GLU A 105 33.93 -6.16 16.15
CA GLU A 105 34.86 -5.48 15.24
C GLU A 105 36.13 -5.11 16.01
N ALA A 106 37.29 -5.33 15.38
CA ALA A 106 38.56 -5.05 16.00
C ALA A 106 38.62 -3.57 16.39
N ASN A 107 38.87 -3.31 17.68
CA ASN A 107 38.88 -1.94 18.20
C ASN A 107 39.92 -1.10 17.43
N PRO A 108 39.50 0.01 16.78
CA PRO A 108 40.39 0.85 15.97
C PRO A 108 41.52 1.48 16.79
N LEU A 109 41.43 1.49 18.12
CA LEU A 109 42.42 2.03 19.03
C LEU A 109 43.52 1.01 19.40
N GLY A 110 43.37 -0.26 19.00
CA GLY A 110 44.28 -1.35 19.36
C GLY A 110 44.12 -1.85 20.79
N VAL A 111 44.67 -3.04 21.08
CA VAL A 111 44.44 -3.80 22.33
C VAL A 111 44.84 -3.01 23.58
N MET A 112 45.93 -2.24 23.49
CA MET A 112 46.50 -1.48 24.61
C MET A 112 45.68 -0.23 24.99
N ALA A 113 45.09 0.46 24.03
CA ALA A 113 44.25 1.64 24.31
C ALA A 113 42.84 1.24 24.75
N ALA A 114 42.31 0.13 24.21
CA ALA A 114 41.04 -0.44 24.62
C ALA A 114 41.01 -0.78 26.13
N ALA A 115 42.08 -1.41 26.62
CA ALA A 115 42.20 -1.84 28.02
C ALA A 115 42.18 -0.65 29.02
N ARG A 116 42.58 0.55 28.59
CA ARG A 116 42.58 1.75 29.45
C ARG A 116 41.20 2.40 29.62
N HIS A 117 40.23 2.04 28.80
CA HIS A 117 38.89 2.65 28.78
C HIS A 117 37.77 1.67 29.19
N GLN A 118 38.12 0.48 29.69
CA GLN A 118 37.16 -0.58 30.06
C GLN A 118 36.85 -0.65 31.57
N PHE A 119 37.37 0.27 32.39
CA PHE A 119 37.08 0.38 33.82
C PHE A 119 36.48 1.74 34.17
#